data_AF-A0A5B6UBL6-F1
#
_entry.id   AF-A0A5B6UBL6-F1
#
_cell.length_a   1.000
_cell.length_b   1.000
_cell.length_c   1.000
_cell.angle_alpha   90.00
_cell.angle_beta   90.00
_cell.angle_gamma   90.00
#
_symmetry.space_group_name_H-M   'P 1'
#
loop_
_entity.id
_entity.type
_entity.pdbx_description
1 polymer ?
#
loop_
_entity_poly.entity_id
_entity_poly.type
_entity_poly.pdbx_seq_one_letter_code
_entity_poly.pdbx_strand_id
1 'polypeptide(L)'
;MTSASWKMLSPMDIFIIGYGVINFMWLKFFLIWRFFRFCSLIAGIEAPENMPKCVNNCHDLESFWKSWHASFNKWIVRYMYIPLGGSQRKLLNIWVIFTFVAVWHDLEWKLLSWAWLTCLFFVPELLVKSATNAFQVKSMFSINY
;
A
#
# COMPACT_ATOMS: atom_id res chain seq x y z
N MET A 1 -18.93 -11.75 16.43
CA MET A 1 -18.74 -10.68 17.43
C MET A 1 -19.77 -9.59 17.14
N THR A 2 -20.63 -9.27 18.11
CA THR A 2 -21.70 -8.28 17.95
C THR A 2 -21.16 -6.84 17.99
N SER A 3 -21.91 -5.87 17.47
CA SER A 3 -21.53 -4.44 17.47
C SER A 3 -21.36 -3.84 18.88
N ALA A 4 -21.89 -4.51 19.92
CA ALA A 4 -21.81 -4.08 21.31
C ALA A 4 -20.41 -4.24 21.91
N SER A 5 -19.69 -5.31 21.58
CA SER A 5 -18.36 -5.61 22.15
C SER A 5 -17.28 -4.59 21.76
N TRP A 6 -17.41 -3.93 20.60
CA TRP A 6 -16.44 -2.92 20.15
C TRP A 6 -16.49 -1.63 20.95
N LYS A 7 -17.63 -1.32 21.58
CA LYS A 7 -17.82 -0.08 22.36
C LYS A 7 -17.19 -0.16 23.76
N MET A 8 -16.83 -1.36 24.22
CA MET A 8 -16.22 -1.59 25.54
C MET A 8 -14.69 -1.66 25.50
N LEU A 9 -14.09 -1.65 24.31
CA LEU A 9 -12.65 -1.75 24.15
C LEU A 9 -11.98 -0.39 24.39
N SER A 10 -10.85 -0.39 25.08
CA SER A 10 -10.04 0.82 25.21
C SER A 10 -9.37 1.16 23.86
N PRO A 11 -8.99 2.43 23.62
CA PRO A 11 -8.25 2.80 22.42
C PRO A 11 -6.96 1.98 22.20
N MET A 12 -6.29 1.57 23.28
CA MET A 12 -5.09 0.70 23.20
C MET A 12 -5.45 -0.71 22.74
N ASP A 13 -6.55 -1.29 23.21
CA ASP A 13 -6.98 -2.61 22.78
C ASP A 13 -7.29 -2.63 21.28
N ILE A 14 -7.97 -1.58 20.80
CA ILE A 14 -8.29 -1.42 19.37
C ILE A 14 -7.00 -1.33 18.54
N PHE A 15 -6.00 -0.59 19.01
CA PHE A 15 -4.71 -0.48 18.35
C PHE A 15 -3.99 -1.84 18.29
N ILE A 16 -3.90 -2.56 19.42
CA ILE A 16 -3.24 -3.87 19.50
C ILE A 16 -3.93 -4.88 18.59
N ILE A 17 -5.26 -4.92 18.59
CA ILE A 17 -6.05 -5.80 17.72
C ILE A 17 -5.80 -5.45 16.25
N GLY A 18 -5.88 -4.16 15.88
CA GLY A 18 -5.63 -3.71 14.50
C GLY A 18 -4.22 -4.08 14.02
N TYR A 19 -3.22 -3.86 14.87
CA TYR A 19 -1.83 -4.24 14.60
C TYR A 19 -1.65 -5.76 14.49
N GLY A 20 -2.32 -6.54 15.34
CA GLY A 20 -2.32 -8.00 15.26
C GLY A 20 -2.95 -8.50 13.95
N VAL A 21 -4.08 -7.91 13.53
CA VAL A 21 -4.77 -8.27 12.29
C VAL A 21 -3.88 -8.02 11.07
N ILE A 22 -3.20 -6.87 10.97
CA ILE A 22 -2.34 -6.59 9.81
C ILE A 22 -1.13 -7.54 9.74
N ASN A 23 -0.52 -7.88 10.87
CA ASN A 23 0.59 -8.84 10.94
C ASN A 23 0.13 -10.26 10.57
N PHE A 24 -1.05 -10.67 11.06
CA PHE A 24 -1.64 -11.96 10.73
C PHE A 24 -1.97 -12.05 9.23
N MET A 25 -2.58 -11.01 8.66
CA MET A 25 -2.87 -10.94 7.23
C MET A 25 -1.58 -11.01 6.39
N TRP A 26 -0.54 -10.27 6.79
CA TRP A 26 0.76 -10.30 6.14
C TRP A 26 1.33 -11.72 6.14
N LEU A 27 1.38 -12.39 7.30
CA LEU A 27 1.93 -13.73 7.43
C LEU A 27 1.15 -14.75 6.60
N LYS A 28 -0.19 -14.68 6.63
CA LYS A 28 -1.06 -15.53 5.81
C LYS A 28 -0.71 -15.40 4.34
N PHE A 29 -0.66 -14.18 3.81
CA PHE A 29 -0.33 -13.97 2.40
C PHE A 29 1.10 -14.35 2.07
N PHE A 30 2.06 -14.00 2.92
CA PHE A 30 3.46 -14.35 2.75
C PHE A 30 3.67 -15.85 2.56
N LEU A 31 3.05 -16.67 3.42
CA LEU A 31 3.15 -18.13 3.33
C LEU A 31 2.52 -18.66 2.04
N ILE A 32 1.31 -18.20 1.72
CA ILE A 32 0.60 -18.62 0.49
C ILE A 32 1.42 -18.28 -0.75
N TRP A 33 1.91 -17.04 -0.86
CA TRP A 33 2.66 -16.59 -2.04
C TRP A 33 4.01 -17.29 -2.19
N ARG A 34 4.74 -17.51 -1.09
CA ARG A 34 6.03 -18.21 -1.16
C ARG A 34 5.87 -19.69 -1.46
N PHE A 35 4.79 -20.31 -1.02
CA PHE A 35 4.45 -21.68 -1.40
C PHE A 35 4.27 -21.80 -2.93
N PHE A 36 3.42 -20.95 -3.53
CA PHE A 36 3.23 -20.98 -4.99
C PHE A 36 4.48 -20.55 -5.77
N ARG A 37 5.25 -19.59 -5.25
CA ARG A 37 6.55 -19.23 -5.82
C ARG A 37 7.49 -20.43 -5.83
N PHE A 38 7.56 -21.19 -4.75
CA PHE A 38 8.38 -22.39 -4.67
C PHE A 38 7.98 -23.42 -5.73
N CYS A 39 6.69 -23.69 -5.89
CA CYS A 39 6.20 -24.55 -6.98
C CYS A 39 6.58 -24.04 -8.38
N SER A 40 6.49 -22.72 -8.60
CA SER A 40 6.90 -22.08 -9.86
C SER A 40 8.39 -22.27 -10.14
N LEU A 41 9.23 -22.14 -9.11
CA LEU A 41 10.68 -22.31 -9.23
C LEU A 41 11.05 -23.78 -9.52
N ILE A 42 10.34 -24.75 -8.94
CA ILE A 42 10.49 -26.18 -9.29
C ILE A 42 10.19 -26.40 -10.78
N ALA A 43 9.19 -25.71 -11.31
CA ALA A 43 8.84 -25.77 -12.74
C ALA A 43 9.78 -24.96 -13.64
N GLY A 44 10.85 -24.35 -13.11
CA GLY A 44 11.80 -23.52 -13.86
C GLY A 44 11.27 -22.14 -14.24
N ILE A 45 10.15 -21.69 -13.67
CA ILE A 45 9.53 -20.39 -13.94
C ILE A 45 9.84 -19.42 -12.79
N GLU A 46 10.53 -18.33 -13.10
CA GLU A 46 10.82 -17.27 -12.13
C GLU A 46 9.63 -16.32 -11.97
N ALA A 47 8.69 -16.69 -11.10
CA ALA A 47 7.64 -15.76 -10.68
C ALA A 47 8.24 -14.57 -9.91
N PRO A 48 7.57 -13.40 -9.83
CA PRO A 48 7.96 -12.30 -8.95
C PRO A 48 7.58 -12.57 -7.48
N GLU A 49 8.36 -12.05 -6.52
CA GLU A 49 8.07 -12.17 -5.08
C GLU A 49 7.01 -11.13 -4.68
N ASN A 50 5.99 -11.56 -3.93
CA ASN A 50 4.83 -10.72 -3.63
C ASN A 50 4.92 -10.00 -2.29
N MET A 51 5.63 -10.56 -1.31
CA MET A 51 5.79 -9.97 0.01
C MET A 51 7.28 -9.83 0.36
N PRO A 52 8.03 -8.96 -0.35
CA PRO A 52 9.48 -8.81 -0.19
C PRO A 52 9.90 -8.11 1.10
N LYS A 53 9.02 -7.33 1.74
CA LYS A 53 9.30 -6.66 3.01
C LYS A 53 8.34 -7.11 4.10
N CYS A 54 8.84 -7.15 5.33
CA CYS A 54 8.00 -7.28 6.52
C CYS A 54 7.19 -6.00 6.73
N VAL A 55 5.93 -6.14 7.17
CA VAL A 55 5.06 -5.00 7.48
C VAL A 55 5.69 -4.05 8.50
N ASN A 56 6.44 -4.60 9.47
CA ASN A 56 7.11 -3.83 10.51
C ASN A 56 8.40 -3.13 10.04
N ASN A 57 8.88 -3.45 8.83
CA ASN A 57 10.04 -2.83 8.22
C ASN A 57 9.66 -1.82 7.11
N CYS A 58 8.44 -1.30 7.17
CA CYS A 58 7.94 -0.26 6.28
C CYS A 58 7.82 1.05 7.08
N HIS A 59 8.65 2.05 6.74
CA HIS A 59 8.70 3.33 7.45
C HIS A 59 7.80 4.41 6.84
N ASP A 60 7.28 4.17 5.64
CA ASP A 60 6.43 5.07 4.87
C ASP A 60 5.34 4.26 4.16
N LEU A 61 4.18 4.89 3.94
CA LEU A 61 3.03 4.20 3.37
C LEU A 61 3.32 3.79 1.92
N GLU A 62 4.05 4.60 1.16
CA GLU A 62 4.43 4.26 -0.22
C GLU A 62 5.25 2.96 -0.28
N SER A 63 6.27 2.81 0.57
CA SER A 63 7.05 1.56 0.69
C SER A 63 6.19 0.38 1.14
N PHE A 64 5.24 0.59 2.06
CA PHE A 64 4.28 -0.43 2.45
C PHE A 64 3.47 -0.93 1.24
N TRP A 65 2.80 -0.05 0.49
CA TRP A 65 1.96 -0.48 -0.65
C TRP A 65 2.75 -1.00 -1.86
N LYS A 66 4.00 -0.56 -2.04
CA LYS A 66 4.90 -1.13 -3.06
C LYS A 66 5.34 -2.55 -2.73
N SER A 67 5.46 -2.87 -1.44
CA SER A 67 5.88 -4.20 -0.97
C SER A 67 4.70 -5.12 -0.64
N TRP A 68 3.52 -4.57 -0.33
CA TRP A 68 2.30 -5.32 -0.11
C TRP A 68 1.74 -5.77 -1.47
N HIS A 69 1.95 -7.05 -1.81
CA HIS A 69 1.55 -7.64 -3.10
C HIS A 69 2.26 -7.02 -4.31
N ALA A 70 3.59 -7.05 -4.30
CA ALA A 70 4.44 -6.34 -5.26
C ALA A 70 4.15 -6.63 -6.75
N SER A 71 3.76 -7.86 -7.14
CA SER A 71 3.39 -8.14 -8.54
C SER A 71 2.14 -7.40 -9.00
N PHE A 72 1.14 -7.28 -8.12
CA PHE A 72 -0.10 -6.57 -8.39
C PHE A 72 0.14 -5.06 -8.42
N ASN A 73 0.99 -4.55 -7.52
CA ASN A 73 1.44 -3.16 -7.58
C ASN A 73 2.11 -2.85 -8.94
N LYS A 74 3.00 -3.72 -9.44
CA LYS A 74 3.59 -3.57 -10.78
C LYS A 74 2.55 -3.57 -11.89
N TRP A 75 1.53 -4.41 -11.79
CA TRP A 75 0.41 -4.45 -12.75
C TRP A 75 -0.37 -3.13 -12.74
N ILE A 76 -0.77 -2.63 -11.56
CA ILE A 76 -1.44 -1.33 -11.41
C ILE A 76 -0.58 -0.21 -11.99
N VAL A 77 0.72 -0.21 -11.69
CA VAL A 77 1.62 0.83 -12.19
C VAL A 77 1.64 0.82 -13.72
N ARG A 78 1.79 -0.35 -14.34
CA ARG A 78 1.88 -0.50 -15.79
C ARG A 78 0.58 -0.16 -16.51
N TYR A 79 -0.55 -0.61 -16.00
CA TYR A 79 -1.82 -0.58 -16.73
C TYR A 79 -2.79 0.51 -16.28
N MET A 80 -2.57 1.14 -15.12
CA MET A 80 -3.41 2.22 -14.63
C MET A 80 -2.61 3.49 -14.39
N TYR A 81 -1.57 3.44 -13.55
CA TYR A 81 -0.85 4.63 -13.12
C TYR A 81 -0.17 5.37 -14.28
N ILE A 82 0.58 4.63 -15.13
CA ILE A 82 1.28 5.23 -16.28
C ILE A 82 0.28 5.84 -17.29
N PRO A 83 -0.77 5.12 -17.75
CA PRO A 83 -1.77 5.68 -18.66
C PRO A 83 -2.51 6.91 -18.11
N LEU A 84 -2.71 7.01 -16.80
CA LEU A 84 -3.39 8.15 -16.16
C LEU A 84 -2.52 9.41 -16.01
N GLY A 85 -1.30 9.44 -16.57
CA GLY A 85 -0.39 10.59 -16.52
C GLY A 85 0.68 10.48 -15.44
N GLY A 86 0.81 9.31 -14.80
CA GLY A 86 1.94 8.95 -13.94
C GLY A 86 2.27 9.99 -12.86
N SER A 87 3.51 10.46 -12.85
CA SER A 87 4.03 11.36 -11.80
C SER A 87 3.40 12.75 -11.81
N GLN A 88 2.81 13.20 -12.92
CA GLN A 88 2.19 14.52 -13.03
C GLN A 88 0.82 14.58 -12.34
N ARG A 89 0.12 13.45 -12.24
CA ARG A 89 -1.23 13.34 -11.67
C ARG A 89 -1.28 12.45 -10.43
N LYS A 90 -0.20 12.40 -9.64
CA LYS A 90 -0.07 11.54 -8.44
C LYS A 90 -1.28 11.57 -7.52
N LEU A 91 -1.76 12.77 -7.19
CA LEU A 91 -2.90 12.95 -6.28
C LEU A 91 -4.17 12.30 -6.84
N LEU A 92 -4.54 12.60 -8.09
CA LEU A 92 -5.72 12.01 -8.75
C LEU A 92 -5.57 10.49 -8.93
N ASN A 93 -4.38 10.04 -9.33
CA ASN A 93 -4.12 8.63 -9.60
C ASN A 93 -4.36 7.76 -8.36
N ILE A 94 -4.03 8.26 -7.16
CA ILE A 94 -4.21 7.51 -5.92
C ILE A 94 -5.69 7.27 -5.63
N TRP A 95 -6.55 8.28 -5.79
CA TRP A 95 -8.00 8.11 -5.62
C TRP A 95 -8.58 7.07 -6.58
N VAL A 96 -8.19 7.14 -7.86
CA VAL A 96 -8.67 6.18 -8.88
C VAL A 96 -8.16 4.77 -8.59
N ILE A 97 -6.87 4.63 -8.28
CA ILE A 97 -6.25 3.32 -8.03
C ILE A 97 -6.85 2.66 -6.79
N PHE A 98 -6.95 3.35 -5.66
CA PHE A 98 -7.49 2.75 -4.43
C PHE A 98 -8.99 2.45 -4.55
N THR A 99 -9.76 3.27 -5.29
CA THR A 99 -11.16 2.95 -5.60
C THR A 99 -11.27 1.67 -6.43
N PHE A 100 -10.42 1.52 -7.45
CA PHE A 100 -10.34 0.28 -8.22
C PHE A 100 -9.95 -0.91 -7.35
N VAL A 101 -8.97 -0.76 -6.45
CA VAL A 101 -8.56 -1.84 -5.53
C VAL A 101 -9.72 -2.27 -4.62
N ALA A 102 -10.52 -1.34 -4.11
CA ALA A 102 -11.71 -1.68 -3.34
C ALA A 102 -12.71 -2.49 -4.18
N VAL A 103 -13.06 -2.00 -5.37
CA VAL A 103 -14.00 -2.66 -6.29
C VAL A 103 -13.47 -4.02 -6.77
N TRP A 104 -12.16 -4.16 -6.97
CA TRP A 104 -11.52 -5.41 -7.38
C TRP A 104 -11.63 -6.49 -6.30
N HIS A 105 -11.70 -6.11 -5.03
CA HIS A 105 -11.92 -7.04 -3.92
C HIS A 105 -13.39 -7.41 -3.76
N ASP A 106 -14.27 -6.42 -3.54
CA ASP A 106 -15.72 -6.59 -3.46
C ASP A 106 -16.44 -5.22 -3.45
N LEU A 107 -17.71 -5.16 -3.88
CA LEU A 107 -18.52 -3.94 -3.84
C LEU A 107 -19.19 -3.76 -2.47
N GLU A 108 -18.38 -3.71 -1.40
CA GLU A 108 -18.84 -3.42 -0.05
C GLU A 108 -18.47 -1.99 0.36
N TRP A 109 -19.44 -1.25 0.92
CA TRP A 109 -19.24 0.12 1.43
C TRP A 109 -18.09 0.25 2.44
N LYS A 110 -17.82 -0.83 3.20
CA LYS A 110 -16.71 -0.87 4.17
C LYS A 110 -15.35 -0.79 3.45
N LEU A 111 -15.18 -1.51 2.35
CA LEU A 111 -13.95 -1.51 1.56
C LEU A 111 -13.75 -0.16 0.86
N LEU A 112 -14.82 0.41 0.33
CA LEU A 112 -14.75 1.73 -0.32
C LEU A 112 -14.38 2.83 0.68
N SER A 113 -15.01 2.81 1.87
CA SER A 113 -14.69 3.74 2.96
C SER A 113 -13.23 3.59 3.42
N TRP A 114 -12.76 2.35 3.55
CA TRP A 114 -11.37 2.06 3.89
C TRP A 114 -10.39 2.57 2.82
N ALA A 115 -10.71 2.41 1.53
CA ALA A 115 -9.87 2.87 0.44
C ALA A 115 -9.74 4.39 0.43
N TRP A 116 -10.84 5.12 0.59
CA TRP A 116 -10.82 6.59 0.65
C TRP A 116 -10.13 7.11 1.90
N LEU A 117 -10.33 6.47 3.04
CA LEU A 117 -9.57 6.80 4.25
C LEU A 117 -8.06 6.58 4.04
N THR A 118 -7.67 5.50 3.36
CA THR A 118 -6.28 5.25 2.98
C THR A 118 -5.75 6.35 2.06
N CYS A 119 -6.53 6.82 1.08
CA CYS A 119 -6.15 7.96 0.25
C CYS A 119 -5.90 9.22 1.07
N LEU A 120 -6.78 9.52 2.04
CA LEU A 120 -6.62 10.68 2.93
C LEU A 120 -5.32 10.62 3.74
N PHE A 121 -4.93 9.44 4.23
CA PHE A 121 -3.64 9.27 4.92
C PHE A 121 -2.43 9.36 3.98
N PHE A 122 -2.59 8.99 2.70
CA PHE A 122 -1.53 9.11 1.70
C PHE A 122 -1.23 10.56 1.29
N VAL A 123 -2.25 11.42 1.22
CA VAL A 123 -2.12 12.78 0.70
C VAL A 123 -1.05 13.59 1.45
N PRO A 124 -1.04 13.66 2.81
CA PRO A 124 0.01 14.35 3.55
C PRO A 124 1.42 13.85 3.21
N GLU A 125 1.62 12.53 3.12
CA GLU A 125 2.93 11.94 2.79
C GLU A 125 3.42 12.40 1.41
N LEU A 126 2.53 12.44 0.41
CA LEU A 126 2.88 12.89 -0.94
C LEU A 126 3.20 14.37 -0.99
N LEU A 127 2.45 15.20 -0.25
CA LEU A 127 2.67 16.63 -0.18
C LEU A 127 4.02 16.93 0.46
N VAL A 128 4.35 16.24 1.56
CA VAL A 128 5.65 16.36 2.23
C VAL A 128 6.77 15.91 1.27
N LYS A 129 6.66 14.74 0.64
CA LYS A 129 7.64 14.25 -0.33
C LYS A 129 7.81 15.22 -1.52
N SER A 130 6.73 15.82 -2.01
CA SER A 130 6.80 16.80 -3.09
C SER A 130 7.51 18.08 -2.66
N ALA A 131 7.24 18.57 -1.45
CA ALA A 131 7.87 19.77 -0.90
C ALA A 131 9.36 19.56 -0.62
N THR A 132 9.73 18.42 -0.03
CA THR A 132 11.15 18.08 0.22
C THR A 132 11.94 17.95 -1.08
N ASN A 133 11.36 17.34 -2.11
CA ASN A 133 12.01 17.22 -3.41
C ASN A 133 12.23 18.60 -4.05
N ALA A 134 11.25 19.50 -3.98
CA ALA A 134 11.40 20.87 -4.47
C ALA A 134 12.49 21.64 -3.71
N PHE A 135 12.58 21.45 -2.40
CA PHE A 135 13.62 22.05 -1.57
C PHE A 135 15.03 21.53 -1.91
N GLN A 136 15.19 20.21 -2.07
CA GLN A 136 16.46 19.60 -2.45
C GLN A 136 16.95 20.09 -3.82
N VAL A 137 16.03 20.20 -4.80
CA VAL A 137 16.36 20.73 -6.13
C VAL A 137 16.85 22.18 -6.02
N LYS A 138 16.15 23.04 -5.26
CA LYS A 138 16.58 24.43 -5.03
C LYS A 138 17.94 24.51 -4.32
N SER A 139 18.18 23.67 -3.32
CA SER A 139 19.46 23.61 -2.61
C SER A 139 20.61 23.18 -3.53
N MET A 140 20.39 22.20 -4.42
CA MET A 140 21.38 21.79 -5.40
C MET A 140 21.76 22.95 -6.34
N PHE A 141 20.78 23.72 -6.82
CA PHE A 141 21.08 24.88 -7.66
C PHE A 141 21.85 25.97 -6.89
N SER A 142 21.58 26.17 -5.60
CA SER A 142 22.28 27.17 -4.78
C SER A 142 23.73 26.84 -4.44
N ILE A 143 24.15 25.57 -4.55
CA ILE A 143 25.53 25.12 -4.28
C ILE A 143 26.42 25.19 -5.53
N ASN A 144 25.82 25.26 -6.73
CA ASN A 144 26.52 25.27 -8.01
C ASN A 144 26.74 26.67 -8.61
N TYR A 145 26.52 27.73 -7.82
CA TYR A 145 26.87 29.13 -8.11
C TYR A 145 27.73 29.68 -6.97
#